data_AF-A0A924YY08-F1
#
_entry.id   AF-A0A924YY08-F1
#
_cell.length_a   1.000
_cell.length_b   1.000
_cell.length_c   1.000
_cell.angle_alpha   90.00
_cell.angle_beta   90.00
_cell.angle_gamma   90.00
#
_symmetry.space_group_name_H-M   'P 1'
#
loop_
_entity.id
_entity.type
_entity.pdbx_description
1 polymer ?
#
loop_
_entity_poly.entity_id
_entity_poly.type
_entity_poly.pdbx_seq_one_letter_code
_entity_poly.pdbx_strand_id
1 'polypeptide(L)'
;LLRKIGRRVGITLGCEISVDGQRPYLLRGSDQDRIRSLLLHPCVEAAIFESQPDEARVSGLGCERCDVSVLASLDAASPSSSSEDLLNGVLPLIHAVPPEGAAIIPANAPHIDKLRAACRGHMLLYSTVGETARLREHQARGGRVAFFLHDSLILGTGPNAFFLPLKGIESSGRIVREHWLPAVAAAWSAGVPVELLRDILARTGLTD
;
A
#
# COMPACT_ATOMS: atom_id res chain seq x y z
N LEU A 1 -9.87 -6.60 0.35
CA LEU A 1 -9.92 -6.49 -1.14
C LEU A 1 -9.42 -7.77 -1.82
N LEU A 2 -8.20 -8.24 -1.56
CA LEU A 2 -7.65 -9.46 -2.18
C LEU A 2 -8.50 -10.73 -1.97
N ARG A 3 -9.11 -10.89 -0.79
CA ARG A 3 -10.07 -11.99 -0.53
C ARG A 3 -11.25 -12.03 -1.52
N LYS A 4 -11.68 -10.87 -2.04
CA LYS A 4 -12.82 -10.79 -2.98
C LYS A 4 -12.48 -11.30 -4.38
N ILE A 5 -11.19 -11.50 -4.69
CA ILE A 5 -10.74 -12.23 -5.90
C ILE A 5 -10.31 -13.67 -5.57
N GLY A 6 -10.73 -14.21 -4.42
CA GLY A 6 -10.52 -15.61 -4.04
C GLY A 6 -9.15 -15.93 -3.44
N ARG A 7 -8.30 -14.93 -3.15
CA ARG A 7 -6.99 -15.16 -2.53
C ARG A 7 -7.14 -15.47 -1.05
N ARG A 8 -6.44 -16.51 -0.57
CA ARG A 8 -6.20 -16.73 0.86
C ARG A 8 -5.11 -15.76 1.34
N VAL A 9 -5.51 -14.80 2.18
CA VAL A 9 -4.64 -13.73 2.66
C VAL A 9 -4.04 -14.09 4.01
N GLY A 10 -2.72 -13.90 4.12
CA GLY A 10 -2.02 -13.82 5.39
C GLY A 10 -1.69 -12.36 5.71
N ILE A 11 -1.83 -11.96 6.97
CA ILE A 11 -1.52 -10.60 7.43
C ILE A 11 -0.65 -10.68 8.68
N THR A 12 0.41 -9.87 8.73
CA THR A 12 1.11 -9.54 9.97
C THR A 12 1.02 -8.04 10.26
N LEU A 13 0.58 -7.71 11.47
CA LEU A 13 0.46 -6.33 11.97
C LEU A 13 0.91 -6.32 13.44
N GLY A 14 1.90 -5.50 13.77
CA GLY A 14 2.58 -5.61 15.06
C GLY A 14 3.08 -7.04 15.31
N CYS A 15 2.69 -7.65 16.43
CA CYS A 15 3.09 -9.02 16.79
C CYS A 15 2.08 -10.11 16.37
N GLU A 16 0.94 -9.74 15.78
CA GLU A 16 -0.11 -10.68 15.42
C GLU A 16 0.03 -11.14 13.97
N ILE A 17 -0.07 -12.45 13.77
CA ILE A 17 -0.20 -13.09 12.47
C ILE A 17 -1.61 -13.66 12.35
N SER A 18 -2.28 -13.34 11.24
CA SER A 18 -3.58 -13.91 10.88
C SER A 18 -3.51 -14.54 9.49
N VAL A 19 -4.11 -15.71 9.33
CA VAL A 19 -4.24 -16.41 8.05
C VAL A 19 -5.69 -16.80 7.86
N ASP A 20 -6.22 -16.60 6.66
CA ASP A 20 -7.62 -16.89 6.34
C ASP A 20 -8.03 -18.32 6.73
N GLY A 21 -9.15 -18.42 7.45
CA GLY A 21 -9.68 -19.70 7.94
C GLY A 21 -8.97 -20.27 9.16
N GLN A 22 -8.02 -19.53 9.75
CA GLN A 22 -7.28 -19.95 10.94
C GLN A 22 -7.43 -18.94 12.08
N ARG A 23 -7.15 -19.38 13.32
CA ARG A 23 -7.11 -18.48 14.47
C ARG A 23 -5.83 -17.64 14.43
N PRO A 24 -5.90 -16.31 14.62
CA PRO A 24 -4.71 -15.49 14.76
C PRO A 24 -3.83 -15.97 15.92
N TYR A 25 -2.53 -15.77 15.77
CA TYR A 25 -1.54 -16.11 16.81
C TYR A 25 -0.46 -15.04 16.89
N LEU A 26 0.23 -14.98 18.03
CA LEU A 26 1.30 -14.02 18.24
C LEU A 26 2.65 -14.65 17.92
N LEU A 27 3.48 -13.93 17.18
CA LEU A 27 4.90 -14.25 17.00
C LEU A 27 5.75 -13.07 17.46
N ARG A 28 6.33 -13.20 18.65
CA ARG A 28 7.29 -12.23 19.19
C ARG A 28 8.63 -12.46 18.50
N GLY A 29 9.26 -11.38 18.06
CA GLY A 29 10.50 -11.43 17.30
C GLY A 29 10.64 -10.18 16.44
N SER A 30 11.48 -10.28 15.42
CA SER A 30 11.62 -9.21 14.43
C SER A 30 10.48 -9.21 13.40
N ASP A 31 10.29 -8.09 12.69
CA ASP A 31 9.47 -7.98 11.48
C ASP A 31 9.89 -9.06 10.47
N GLN A 32 11.20 -9.28 10.32
CA GLN A 32 11.75 -10.31 9.44
C GLN A 32 11.28 -11.73 9.83
N ASP A 33 11.21 -12.07 11.11
CA ASP A 33 10.73 -13.39 11.56
C ASP A 33 9.26 -13.60 11.19
N ARG A 34 8.44 -12.56 11.40
CA ARG A 34 7.00 -12.59 11.05
C ARG A 34 6.76 -12.67 9.56
N ILE A 35 7.46 -11.84 8.78
CA ILE A 35 7.37 -11.83 7.32
C ILE A 35 7.77 -13.19 6.76
N ARG A 36 8.89 -13.77 7.21
CA ARG A 36 9.33 -15.11 6.79
C ARG A 36 8.31 -16.19 7.17
N SER A 37 7.79 -16.15 8.40
CA SER A 37 6.75 -17.10 8.83
C SER A 37 5.52 -17.03 7.94
N LEU A 38 5.08 -15.83 7.55
CA LEU A 38 3.92 -15.62 6.69
C LEU A 38 4.17 -16.10 5.26
N LEU A 39 5.34 -15.79 4.69
CA LEU A 39 5.72 -16.17 3.33
C LEU A 39 5.92 -17.69 3.17
N LEU A 40 6.34 -18.38 4.23
CA LEU A 40 6.48 -19.84 4.24
C LEU A 40 5.17 -20.57 4.58
N HIS A 41 4.11 -19.85 4.95
CA HIS A 41 2.86 -20.48 5.37
C HIS A 41 2.10 -21.09 4.17
N PRO A 42 1.84 -22.41 4.15
CA PRO A 42 1.36 -23.11 2.96
C PRO A 42 -0.06 -22.70 2.51
N CYS A 43 -0.87 -22.15 3.42
CA CYS A 43 -2.21 -21.68 3.07
C CYS A 43 -2.24 -20.24 2.52
N VAL A 44 -1.14 -19.50 2.59
CA VAL A 44 -1.09 -18.08 2.18
C VAL A 44 -0.83 -17.99 0.68
N GLU A 45 -1.72 -17.32 -0.04
CA GLU A 45 -1.58 -17.00 -1.47
C GLU A 45 -1.24 -15.53 -1.70
N ALA A 46 -1.55 -14.66 -0.73
CA ALA A 46 -1.14 -13.27 -0.71
C ALA A 46 -0.77 -12.86 0.71
N ALA A 47 0.45 -12.35 0.89
CA ALA A 47 0.94 -11.86 2.17
C ALA A 47 0.85 -10.33 2.23
N ILE A 48 0.30 -9.80 3.32
CA ILE A 48 0.32 -8.38 3.66
C ILE A 48 1.09 -8.25 4.96
N PHE A 49 2.08 -7.39 5.00
CA PHE A 49 2.89 -7.22 6.20
C PHE A 49 3.23 -5.76 6.41
N GLU A 50 3.22 -5.37 7.68
CA GLU A 50 3.81 -4.13 8.14
C GLU A 50 5.34 -4.28 8.17
N SER A 51 6.06 -3.21 7.84
CA SER A 51 7.50 -3.12 8.00
C SER A 51 7.86 -1.75 8.55
N GLN A 52 8.55 -1.73 9.68
CA GLN A 52 9.01 -0.49 10.29
C GLN A 52 10.36 -0.08 9.68
N PRO A 53 10.52 1.16 9.16
CA PRO A 53 11.76 1.61 8.53
C PRO A 53 13.00 1.46 9.44
N ASP A 54 12.85 1.74 10.74
CA ASP A 54 13.93 1.63 11.71
C ASP A 54 14.38 0.18 11.89
N GLU A 55 13.44 -0.77 11.90
CA GLU A 55 13.75 -2.18 12.03
C GLU A 55 14.34 -2.75 10.73
N ALA A 56 13.77 -2.39 9.58
CA ALA A 56 14.27 -2.79 8.27
C ALA A 56 15.72 -2.34 8.03
N ARG A 57 16.16 -1.23 8.63
CA ARG A 57 17.57 -0.79 8.59
C ARG A 57 18.51 -1.70 9.38
N VAL A 58 18.01 -2.34 10.44
CA VAL A 58 18.81 -3.18 11.34
C VAL A 58 18.79 -4.65 10.91
N SER A 59 17.61 -5.21 10.65
CA SER A 59 17.41 -6.64 10.37
C SER A 59 17.17 -6.95 8.88
N GLY A 60 16.99 -5.91 8.06
CA GLY A 60 16.54 -6.05 6.67
C GLY A 60 15.02 -6.20 6.57
N LEU A 61 14.51 -6.11 5.34
CA LEU A 61 13.06 -6.15 5.07
C LEU A 61 12.39 -7.50 5.39
N GLY A 62 13.18 -8.59 5.43
CA GLY A 62 12.65 -9.94 5.64
C GLY A 62 12.11 -10.63 4.39
N CYS A 63 12.01 -9.91 3.28
CA CYS A 63 11.73 -10.44 1.95
C CYS A 63 12.66 -9.79 0.90
N GLU A 64 12.90 -10.52 -0.19
CA GLU A 64 13.69 -10.02 -1.33
C GLU A 64 12.82 -9.38 -2.41
N ARG A 65 11.51 -9.71 -2.41
CA ARG A 65 10.54 -9.28 -3.41
C ARG A 65 9.21 -8.91 -2.76
N CYS A 66 8.68 -7.75 -3.16
CA CYS A 66 7.34 -7.28 -2.85
C CYS A 66 6.64 -6.92 -4.16
N ASP A 67 5.57 -7.62 -4.55
CA ASP A 67 4.86 -7.28 -5.79
C ASP A 67 4.24 -5.88 -5.74
N VAL A 68 3.81 -5.45 -4.54
CA VAL A 68 3.36 -4.08 -4.28
C VAL A 68 3.94 -3.60 -2.95
N SER A 69 4.60 -2.45 -2.96
CA SER A 69 5.01 -1.74 -1.74
C SER A 69 4.13 -0.53 -1.49
N VAL A 70 3.75 -0.27 -0.25
CA VAL A 70 2.98 0.91 0.13
C VAL A 70 3.75 1.71 1.15
N LEU A 71 4.05 2.97 0.82
CA LEU A 71 4.53 3.92 1.81
C LEU A 71 3.30 4.60 2.43
N ALA A 72 3.00 4.28 3.69
CA ALA A 72 2.02 5.02 4.47
C ALA A 72 2.51 6.46 4.73
N SER A 73 1.61 7.38 5.10
CA SER A 73 2.01 8.78 5.32
C SER A 73 3.19 8.86 6.27
N LEU A 74 4.23 9.57 5.86
CA LEU A 74 5.46 9.76 6.64
C LEU A 74 5.25 10.68 7.86
N ASP A 75 4.05 11.22 8.05
CA ASP A 75 3.70 12.06 9.21
C ASP A 75 3.79 11.29 10.54
N ALA A 76 3.78 9.95 10.49
CA ALA A 76 3.93 9.08 11.66
C ALA A 76 5.40 8.74 11.99
N ALA A 77 6.37 9.24 11.21
CA ALA A 77 7.78 9.06 11.50
C ALA A 77 8.15 9.70 12.84
N SER A 78 9.05 9.07 13.60
CA SER A 78 9.56 9.65 14.84
C SER A 78 10.09 11.06 14.58
N PRO A 79 9.69 12.08 15.38
CA PRO A 79 10.13 13.46 15.20
C PRO A 79 11.66 13.64 15.31
N SER A 80 12.38 12.62 15.79
CA SER A 80 13.84 12.59 15.88
C SER A 80 14.55 12.15 14.59
N SER A 81 13.82 11.65 13.58
CA SER A 81 14.44 11.12 12.36
C SER A 81 14.70 12.22 11.34
N SER A 82 15.93 12.28 10.81
CA SER A 82 16.23 13.18 9.71
C SER A 82 15.49 12.75 8.44
N SER A 83 15.26 13.69 7.51
CA SER A 83 14.63 13.37 6.22
C SER A 83 15.44 12.34 5.40
N GLU A 84 16.76 12.31 5.55
CA GLU A 84 17.62 11.29 4.94
C GLU A 84 17.51 9.94 5.63
N ASP A 85 17.33 9.92 6.94
CA ASP A 85 17.14 8.67 7.68
C ASP A 85 15.85 7.96 7.30
N LEU A 86 14.76 8.73 7.16
CA LEU A 86 13.50 8.19 6.68
C LEU A 86 13.64 7.63 5.27
N LEU A 87 14.36 8.34 4.39
CA LEU A 87 14.63 7.86 3.04
C LEU A 87 15.41 6.52 3.06
N ASN A 88 16.48 6.43 3.86
CA ASN A 88 17.30 5.22 3.95
C ASN A 88 16.51 4.02 4.50
N GLY A 89 15.53 4.25 5.36
CA GLY A 89 14.66 3.19 5.86
C GLY A 89 13.62 2.70 4.87
N VAL A 90 13.14 3.56 3.96
CA VAL A 90 12.12 3.18 2.97
C VAL A 90 12.69 2.66 1.65
N LEU A 91 13.93 3.01 1.31
CA LEU A 91 14.57 2.57 0.05
C LEU A 91 14.62 1.04 -0.12
N PRO A 92 14.93 0.22 0.91
CA PRO A 92 14.90 -1.24 0.79
C PRO A 92 13.52 -1.77 0.35
N LEU A 93 12.44 -1.18 0.87
CA LEU A 93 11.08 -1.54 0.49
C LEU A 93 10.79 -1.23 -0.99
N ILE A 94 11.24 -0.08 -1.48
CA ILE A 94 11.10 0.30 -2.90
C ILE A 94 11.96 -0.58 -3.81
N HIS A 95 13.16 -0.96 -3.37
CA HIS A 95 14.06 -1.84 -4.12
C HIS A 95 13.54 -3.27 -4.25
N ALA A 96 12.75 -3.74 -3.28
CA ALA A 96 12.10 -5.05 -3.34
C ALA A 96 10.99 -5.12 -4.41
N VAL A 97 10.58 -4.00 -5.00
CA VAL A 97 9.56 -3.98 -6.05
C VAL A 97 10.17 -4.42 -7.39
N PRO A 98 9.68 -5.52 -8.01
CA PRO A 98 10.17 -5.98 -9.31
C PRO A 98 9.66 -5.07 -10.45
N PRO A 99 10.21 -5.15 -11.67
CA PRO A 99 9.79 -4.34 -12.81
C PRO A 99 8.28 -4.43 -13.13
N GLU A 100 7.66 -5.58 -12.91
CA GLU A 100 6.22 -5.81 -13.09
C GLU A 100 5.37 -5.36 -11.89
N GLY A 101 6.00 -5.02 -10.75
CA GLY A 101 5.35 -4.62 -9.51
C GLY A 101 5.03 -3.12 -9.45
N ALA A 102 4.57 -2.66 -8.28
CA ALA A 102 4.29 -1.24 -8.06
C ALA A 102 4.70 -0.69 -6.69
N ALA A 103 5.17 0.55 -6.67
CA ALA A 103 5.37 1.33 -5.46
C ALA A 103 4.29 2.41 -5.33
N ILE A 104 3.51 2.34 -4.24
CA ILE A 104 2.44 3.28 -3.90
C ILE A 104 3.01 4.33 -2.94
N ILE A 105 3.16 5.57 -3.39
CA ILE A 105 3.91 6.61 -2.67
C ILE A 105 3.04 7.88 -2.48
N PRO A 106 3.03 8.48 -1.28
CA PRO A 106 2.35 9.75 -1.06
C PRO A 106 2.93 10.85 -1.97
N ALA A 107 2.08 11.66 -2.59
CA ALA A 107 2.51 12.74 -3.46
C ALA A 107 3.33 13.80 -2.71
N ASN A 108 3.07 14.00 -1.42
CA ASN A 108 3.83 14.87 -0.53
C ASN A 108 5.14 14.24 -0.01
N ALA A 109 5.49 13.01 -0.41
CA ALA A 109 6.73 12.39 0.03
C ALA A 109 7.95 13.25 -0.32
N PRO A 110 8.87 13.48 0.64
CA PRO A 110 10.16 14.10 0.38
C PRO A 110 11.00 13.18 -0.51
N HIS A 111 12.00 13.74 -1.19
CA HIS A 111 12.96 12.97 -2.01
C HIS A 111 12.31 12.11 -3.10
N ILE A 112 11.17 12.52 -3.66
CA ILE A 112 10.46 11.72 -4.67
C ILE A 112 11.34 11.32 -5.86
N ASP A 113 12.31 12.16 -6.24
CA ASP A 113 13.21 11.85 -7.34
C ASP A 113 14.17 10.70 -7.00
N LYS A 114 14.62 10.60 -5.74
CA LYS A 114 15.42 9.47 -5.26
C LYS A 114 14.59 8.19 -5.20
N LEU A 115 13.35 8.27 -4.70
CA LEU A 115 12.41 7.14 -4.72
C LEU A 115 12.11 6.68 -6.15
N ARG A 116 12.00 7.62 -7.11
CA ARG A 116 11.78 7.31 -8.52
C ARG A 116 12.97 6.63 -9.16
N ALA A 117 14.18 7.07 -8.86
CA ALA A 117 15.40 6.42 -9.33
C ALA A 117 15.57 5.00 -8.76
N ALA A 118 15.10 4.75 -7.54
CA ALA A 118 15.17 3.44 -6.89
C ALA A 118 14.09 2.45 -7.37
N CYS A 119 12.90 2.96 -7.75
CA CYS A 119 11.76 2.16 -8.18
C CYS A 119 12.00 1.56 -9.57
N ARG A 120 12.14 0.24 -9.64
CA ARG A 120 12.27 -0.50 -10.91
C ARG A 120 10.92 -0.78 -11.57
N GLY A 121 9.86 -0.86 -10.78
CA GLY A 121 8.49 -1.10 -11.23
C GLY A 121 7.70 0.18 -11.47
N HIS A 122 6.37 0.05 -11.46
CA HIS A 122 5.48 1.18 -11.63
C HIS A 122 5.39 2.04 -10.38
N MET A 123 5.63 3.35 -10.51
CA MET A 123 5.34 4.30 -9.44
C MET A 123 3.89 4.80 -9.54
N LEU A 124 3.11 4.59 -8.49
CA LEU A 124 1.80 5.18 -8.31
C LEU A 124 1.87 6.24 -7.21
N LEU A 125 1.58 7.49 -7.57
CA LEU A 125 1.52 8.58 -6.60
C LEU A 125 0.09 8.76 -6.08
N TYR A 126 -0.09 8.97 -4.77
CA TYR A 126 -1.42 9.21 -4.21
C TYR A 126 -1.53 10.46 -3.35
N SER A 127 -2.73 11.04 -3.25
CA SER A 127 -2.99 12.23 -2.43
C SER A 127 -4.35 12.17 -1.75
N THR A 128 -4.35 12.31 -0.42
CA THR A 128 -5.57 12.38 0.40
C THR A 128 -6.22 13.77 0.37
N VAL A 129 -5.50 14.81 -0.05
CA VAL A 129 -6.03 16.19 -0.17
C VAL A 129 -6.59 16.51 -1.56
N GLY A 130 -6.69 15.50 -2.43
CA GLY A 130 -7.19 15.62 -3.79
C GLY A 130 -6.11 15.79 -4.85
N GLU A 131 -6.50 16.25 -6.04
CA GLU A 131 -5.59 16.38 -7.19
C GLU A 131 -4.55 17.49 -6.94
N THR A 132 -3.26 17.16 -7.09
CA THR A 132 -2.16 18.11 -6.92
C THR A 132 -1.43 18.34 -8.24
N ALA A 133 -0.66 19.44 -8.34
CA ALA A 133 0.20 19.69 -9.51
C ALA A 133 1.15 18.50 -9.79
N ARG A 134 1.75 17.95 -8.74
CA ARG A 134 2.65 16.80 -8.83
C ARG A 134 1.95 15.53 -9.35
N LEU A 135 0.71 15.28 -8.94
CA LEU A 135 -0.07 14.17 -9.50
C LEU A 135 -0.32 14.37 -11.00
N ARG A 136 -0.76 15.57 -11.41
CA ARG A 136 -1.00 15.89 -12.82
C ARG A 136 0.27 15.72 -13.67
N GLU A 137 1.41 16.22 -13.18
CA GLU A 137 2.71 16.06 -13.85
C GLU A 137 3.13 14.59 -13.96
N HIS A 138 2.95 13.82 -12.88
CA HIS A 138 3.27 12.39 -12.87
C HIS A 138 2.39 11.60 -13.85
N GLN A 139 1.08 11.88 -13.86
CA GLN A 139 0.13 11.26 -14.79
C GLN A 139 0.42 11.64 -16.25
N ALA A 140 0.77 12.90 -16.52
CA ALA A 140 1.15 13.36 -17.85
C ALA A 140 2.40 12.65 -18.40
N ARG A 141 3.29 12.16 -17.51
CA ARG A 141 4.45 11.34 -17.87
C ARG A 141 4.13 9.83 -17.96
N GLY A 142 2.84 9.46 -17.93
CA GLY A 142 2.39 8.07 -17.99
C GLY A 142 2.37 7.34 -16.64
N GLY A 143 2.68 8.04 -15.54
CA GLY A 143 2.60 7.50 -14.19
C GLY A 143 1.17 7.17 -13.78
N ARG A 144 1.01 6.26 -12.81
CA ARG A 144 -0.28 5.98 -12.18
C ARG A 144 -0.53 6.96 -11.03
N VAL A 145 -1.79 7.34 -10.82
CA VAL A 145 -2.18 8.24 -9.73
C VAL A 145 -3.41 7.75 -8.99
N ALA A 146 -3.54 8.12 -7.72
CA ALA A 146 -4.77 7.94 -6.96
C ALA A 146 -5.07 9.16 -6.07
N PHE A 147 -6.30 9.67 -6.07
CA PHE A 147 -6.66 10.79 -5.19
C PHE A 147 -8.16 10.83 -4.90
N PHE A 148 -8.57 11.59 -3.89
CA PHE A 148 -9.99 11.85 -3.64
C PHE A 148 -10.50 13.02 -4.50
N LEU A 149 -11.68 12.86 -5.06
CA LEU A 149 -12.41 13.92 -5.74
C LEU A 149 -13.88 13.82 -5.34
N HIS A 150 -14.36 14.79 -4.55
CA HIS A 150 -15.67 14.74 -3.90
C HIS A 150 -15.83 13.42 -3.11
N ASP A 151 -16.92 12.69 -3.31
CA ASP A 151 -17.21 11.39 -2.68
C ASP A 151 -16.70 10.21 -3.51
N SER A 152 -15.61 10.40 -4.26
CA SER A 152 -15.02 9.35 -5.06
C SER A 152 -13.52 9.25 -4.83
N LEU A 153 -13.04 8.02 -4.94
CA LEU A 153 -11.64 7.72 -5.15
C LEU A 153 -11.39 7.64 -6.66
N ILE A 154 -10.41 8.38 -7.14
CA ILE A 154 -9.98 8.37 -8.53
C ILE A 154 -8.74 7.50 -8.66
N LEU A 155 -8.73 6.59 -9.63
CA LEU A 155 -7.52 5.90 -10.11
C LEU A 155 -7.22 6.38 -11.53
N GLY A 156 -6.00 6.83 -11.81
CA GLY A 156 -5.63 7.40 -13.10
C GLY A 156 -4.37 6.78 -13.71
N THR A 157 -4.33 6.69 -15.03
CA THR A 157 -3.13 6.32 -15.79
C THR A 157 -3.21 6.89 -17.22
N GLY A 158 -2.23 7.73 -17.59
CA GLY A 158 -2.29 8.48 -18.85
C GLY A 158 -3.62 9.23 -19.01
N PRO A 159 -4.33 9.10 -20.14
CA PRO A 159 -5.62 9.77 -20.36
C PRO A 159 -6.79 9.12 -19.62
N ASN A 160 -6.61 7.93 -19.05
CA ASN A 160 -7.69 7.17 -18.43
C ASN A 160 -7.83 7.55 -16.95
N ALA A 161 -9.08 7.74 -16.52
CA ALA A 161 -9.45 7.92 -15.13
C ALA A 161 -10.64 7.03 -14.79
N PHE A 162 -10.56 6.36 -13.65
CA PHE A 162 -11.62 5.53 -13.11
C PHE A 162 -12.18 6.19 -11.85
N PHE A 163 -13.50 6.40 -11.85
CA PHE A 163 -14.23 6.93 -10.72
C PHE A 163 -14.77 5.77 -9.89
N LEU A 164 -14.40 5.74 -8.61
CA LEU A 164 -14.83 4.75 -7.64
C LEU A 164 -15.61 5.46 -6.52
N PRO A 165 -16.95 5.49 -6.58
CA PRO A 165 -17.78 6.14 -5.57
C PRO A 165 -17.56 5.50 -4.19
N LEU A 166 -17.46 6.35 -3.17
CA LEU A 166 -17.29 5.95 -1.78
C LEU A 166 -18.64 6.13 -1.06
N LYS A 167 -19.41 5.06 -0.91
CA LYS A 167 -20.68 5.10 -0.16
C LYS A 167 -20.51 4.45 1.21
N GLY A 168 -20.84 5.18 2.27
CA GLY A 168 -20.85 4.66 3.64
C GLY A 168 -19.47 4.42 4.26
N ILE A 169 -18.40 4.95 3.64
CA ILE A 169 -17.03 4.80 4.17
C ILE A 169 -16.77 5.76 5.33
N GLU A 170 -17.31 6.98 5.27
CA GLU A 170 -17.22 7.96 6.37
C GLU A 170 -17.96 7.51 7.64
N SER A 171 -18.94 6.60 7.50
CA SER A 171 -19.80 6.12 8.59
C SER A 171 -19.45 4.72 9.11
N SER A 172 -18.40 4.07 8.59
CA SER A 172 -18.05 2.68 8.93
C SER A 172 -17.23 2.51 10.23
N GLY A 173 -16.78 3.62 10.84
CA GLY A 173 -16.26 3.68 12.22
C GLY A 173 -14.94 2.96 12.53
N ARG A 174 -14.49 2.01 11.70
CA ARG A 174 -13.26 1.21 11.95
C ARG A 174 -12.04 1.62 11.12
N ILE A 175 -12.24 2.11 9.89
CA ILE A 175 -11.14 2.47 8.99
C ILE A 175 -11.32 3.91 8.55
N VAL A 176 -10.32 4.74 8.87
CA VAL A 176 -10.22 6.15 8.49
C VAL A 176 -10.22 6.27 6.96
N ARG A 177 -10.99 7.23 6.42
CA ARG A 177 -11.20 7.42 4.96
C ARG A 177 -9.88 7.43 4.19
N GLU A 178 -8.87 8.09 4.75
CA GLU A 178 -7.53 8.26 4.21
C GLU A 178 -6.80 6.93 3.98
N HIS A 179 -7.08 5.89 4.77
CA HIS A 179 -6.46 4.57 4.63
C HIS A 179 -7.01 3.77 3.44
N TRP A 180 -8.23 4.08 2.98
CA TRP A 180 -8.80 3.43 1.80
C TRP A 180 -8.03 3.74 0.53
N LEU A 181 -7.49 4.95 0.41
CA LEU A 181 -6.80 5.39 -0.78
C LEU A 181 -5.58 4.53 -1.14
N PRO A 182 -4.56 4.41 -0.26
CA PRO A 182 -3.42 3.54 -0.55
C PRO A 182 -3.81 2.06 -0.61
N ALA A 183 -4.81 1.61 0.17
CA ALA A 183 -5.27 0.21 0.14
C ALA A 183 -5.92 -0.17 -1.21
N VAL A 184 -6.76 0.71 -1.77
CA VAL A 184 -7.39 0.50 -3.08
C VAL A 184 -6.37 0.62 -4.21
N ALA A 185 -5.45 1.59 -4.12
CA ALA A 185 -4.35 1.71 -5.08
C ALA A 185 -3.44 0.47 -5.09
N ALA A 186 -3.14 -0.09 -3.91
CA ALA A 186 -2.38 -1.33 -3.78
C ALA A 186 -3.14 -2.53 -4.36
N ALA A 187 -4.43 -2.66 -4.07
CA ALA A 187 -5.26 -3.73 -4.62
C ALA A 187 -5.37 -3.66 -6.15
N TRP A 188 -5.55 -2.47 -6.71
CA TRP A 188 -5.53 -2.26 -8.16
C TRP A 188 -4.18 -2.66 -8.76
N SER A 189 -3.08 -2.29 -8.11
CA SER A 189 -1.73 -2.64 -8.57
C SER A 189 -1.41 -4.13 -8.43
N ALA A 190 -2.05 -4.82 -7.48
CA ALA A 190 -2.01 -6.27 -7.32
C ALA A 190 -2.96 -7.03 -8.26
N GLY A 191 -3.62 -6.33 -9.20
CA GLY A 191 -4.46 -6.95 -10.24
C GLY A 191 -5.92 -7.15 -9.86
N VAL A 192 -6.42 -6.53 -8.79
CA VAL A 192 -7.86 -6.52 -8.53
C VAL A 192 -8.56 -5.65 -9.59
N PRO A 193 -9.58 -6.17 -10.31
CA PRO A 193 -10.28 -5.42 -11.35
C PRO A 193 -10.93 -4.15 -10.80
N VAL A 194 -10.84 -3.06 -11.56
CA VAL A 194 -11.39 -1.76 -11.17
C VAL A 194 -12.89 -1.83 -10.96
N GLU A 195 -13.59 -2.64 -11.76
CA GLU A 195 -15.03 -2.88 -11.66
C GLU A 195 -15.40 -3.49 -10.31
N LEU A 196 -14.61 -4.46 -9.84
CA LEU A 196 -14.82 -5.08 -8.54
C LEU A 196 -14.52 -4.10 -7.40
N LEU A 197 -13.45 -3.30 -7.51
CA LEU A 197 -13.14 -2.25 -6.54
C LEU A 197 -14.27 -1.22 -6.45
N ARG A 198 -14.78 -0.78 -7.60
CA ARG A 198 -15.91 0.14 -7.70
C ARG A 198 -17.16 -0.44 -7.03
N ASP A 199 -17.48 -1.69 -7.31
CA ASP A 199 -18.63 -2.38 -6.73
C ASP A 199 -18.52 -2.52 -5.21
N ILE A 200 -17.33 -2.87 -4.70
CA ILE A 200 -17.09 -3.00 -3.25
C ILE A 200 -17.30 -1.64 -2.57
N LEU A 201 -16.65 -0.58 -3.09
CA LEU A 201 -16.70 0.77 -2.50
C LEU A 201 -18.08 1.42 -2.63
N ALA A 202 -18.86 1.06 -3.64
CA ALA A 202 -20.21 1.55 -3.84
C ALA A 202 -21.27 0.85 -2.96
N ARG A 203 -21.02 -0.39 -2.53
CA ARG A 203 -21.98 -1.20 -1.76
C ARG A 203 -21.78 -1.12 -0.25
N THR A 204 -20.56 -0.92 0.24
CA THR A 204 -20.20 -1.02 1.67
C THR A 204 -18.87 -0.34 1.98
N GLY A 205 -18.75 0.35 3.12
CA GLY A 205 -17.48 0.32 3.86
C GLY A 205 -17.26 -1.13 4.33
N LEU A 206 -16.13 -1.76 3.98
CA LEU A 206 -15.77 -3.17 4.22
C LEU A 206 -16.41 -3.72 5.51
N THR A 207 -17.57 -4.37 5.41
CA THR A 207 -18.08 -5.22 6.48
C THR A 207 -17.59 -6.65 6.22
N ASP A 208 -17.12 -7.26 7.31
CA ASP A 208 -16.28 -8.47 7.39
C ASP A 208 -16.64 -9.60 6.40
#